data_AF-A0A5K1GBM8-F1
#
_entry.id   AF-A0A5K1GBM8-F1
#
_cell.length_a   1.000
_cell.length_b   1.000
_cell.length_c   1.000
_cell.angle_alpha   90.00
_cell.angle_beta   90.00
_cell.angle_gamma   90.00
#
_symmetry.space_group_name_H-M   'P 1'
#
loop_
_entity.id
_entity.type
_entity.pdbx_description
1 polymer ?
#
loop_
_entity_poly.entity_id
_entity_poly.type
_entity_poly.pdbx_seq_one_letter_code
_entity_poly.pdbx_strand_id
1 'polypeptide(L)' 'ISDDQLELIEGVPSKSMLENHKCYLLDCGAEIYVWVGRATQLKERTKAWCEVAE' A
#
# COMPACT_ATOMS: atom_id res chain seq x y z
N ILE A 1 -12.42 -15.77 -6.30
CA ILE A 1 -11.47 -14.64 -6.48
C ILE A 1 -11.88 -13.66 -5.43
N SER A 2 -11.16 -13.60 -4.31
CA SER A 2 -11.49 -12.64 -3.25
C SER A 2 -11.13 -11.26 -3.77
N ASP A 3 -12.13 -10.38 -3.80
CA ASP A 3 -12.01 -8.96 -4.12
C ASP A 3 -11.05 -8.31 -3.13
N ASP A 4 -9.78 -8.21 -3.54
CA ASP A 4 -8.77 -7.49 -2.78
C ASP A 4 -9.01 -5.99 -3.02
N GLN A 5 -10.00 -5.45 -2.32
CA GLN A 5 -10.43 -4.05 -2.35
C GLN A 5 -9.30 -3.14 -1.86
N LEU A 6 -8.87 -2.22 -2.71
CA LEU A 6 -8.08 -1.08 -2.27
C LEU A 6 -8.94 -0.24 -1.31
N GLU A 7 -8.50 -0.14 -0.06
CA GLU A 7 -9.16 0.71 0.93
C GLU A 7 -8.52 2.11 0.87
N LEU A 8 -9.31 3.10 0.46
CA LEU A 8 -8.88 4.50 0.53
C LEU A 8 -8.88 4.94 1.99
N ILE A 9 -7.72 5.38 2.46
CA ILE A 9 -7.56 5.93 3.80
C ILE A 9 -7.75 7.43 3.73
N GLU A 10 -8.86 7.94 4.29
CA GLU A 10 -9.11 9.37 4.39
C GLU A 10 -8.32 10.01 5.54
N GLY A 11 -7.77 11.20 5.31
CA GLY A 11 -7.14 12.03 6.34
C GLY A 11 -5.69 12.40 6.05
N VAL A 12 -5.03 13.02 7.05
CA VAL A 12 -3.61 13.41 6.95
C VAL A 12 -2.73 12.18 7.14
N PRO A 13 -1.85 11.84 6.19
CA PRO A 13 -0.95 10.69 6.32
C PRO A 13 -0.06 10.82 7.56
N SER A 14 0.00 9.76 8.36
CA SER A 14 0.86 9.71 9.55
C SER A 14 1.56 8.36 9.67
N LYS A 15 2.77 8.36 10.25
CA LYS A 15 3.55 7.12 10.43
C LYS A 15 2.84 6.09 11.30
N SER A 16 1.97 6.53 12.21
CA SER A 16 1.16 5.66 13.07
C SER A 16 0.14 4.82 12.31
N MET A 17 -0.22 5.20 11.07
CA MET A 17 -1.15 4.44 10.22
C MET A 17 -0.49 3.24 9.54
N LEU A 18 0.86 3.15 9.54
CA LEU A 18 1.59 2.14 8.77
C LEU A 18 1.75 0.82 9.56
N GLU A 19 0.82 -0.10 9.37
CA GLU A 19 0.82 -1.42 10.00
C GLU A 19 1.83 -2.40 9.37
N ASN A 20 2.68 -3.05 10.18
CA ASN A 20 3.79 -3.93 9.70
C ASN A 20 3.37 -5.10 8.78
N HIS A 21 2.09 -5.47 8.70
CA HIS A 21 1.59 -6.58 7.89
C HIS A 21 0.70 -6.11 6.72
N LYS A 22 0.76 -4.82 6.35
CA LYS A 22 0.06 -4.27 5.18
C LYS A 22 1.04 -3.57 4.23
N CYS A 23 0.58 -3.27 3.02
CA CYS A 23 1.25 -2.36 2.10
C CYS A 23 0.39 -1.11 1.91
N TYR A 24 1.02 0.03 1.64
CA TYR A 24 0.33 1.29 1.39
C TYR A 24 0.92 1.99 0.17
N LEU A 25 0.06 2.66 -0.58
CA LEU A 25 0.41 3.58 -1.65
C LEU A 25 0.14 5.00 -1.15
N LEU A 26 1.16 5.86 -1.23
CA LEU A 26 1.02 7.28 -0.96
C LEU A 26 1.13 8.03 -2.28
N ASP A 27 -0.01 8.53 -2.75
CA ASP A 27 -0.10 9.37 -3.94
C ASP A 27 0.18 10.84 -3.56
N CYS A 28 1.25 11.40 -4.12
CA CYS A 28 1.64 12.81 -3.97
C CYS A 28 1.39 13.64 -5.25
N GLY A 29 0.64 13.10 -6.21
CA GLY A 29 0.33 13.69 -7.51
C GLY A 29 1.46 13.55 -8.54
N ALA A 30 2.66 14.01 -8.21
CA ALA A 30 3.83 13.90 -9.12
C ALA A 30 4.56 12.57 -8.99
N GLU A 31 4.48 11.94 -7.82
CA GLU A 31 5.18 10.72 -7.47
C GLU A 31 4.29 9.86 -6.57
N ILE A 32 4.43 8.54 -6.70
CA ILE A 32 3.77 7.58 -5.82
C ILE A 32 4.86 6.87 -5.01
N TYR A 33 4.65 6.78 -3.70
CA TYR A 33 5.54 6.10 -2.78
C TYR A 33 4.89 4.82 -2.28
N VAL A 34 5.65 3.71 -2.29
CA VAL A 34 5.19 2.42 -1.80
C VAL A 34 5.81 2.15 -0.44
N TRP A 35 4.97 1.91 0.56
CA TRP A 35 5.41 1.35 1.83
C TRP A 35 5.04 -0.13 1.92
N VAL A 36 6.02 -0.96 2.27
CA VAL A 36 5.84 -2.41 2.41
C VAL A 36 6.11 -2.79 3.86
N GLY A 37 5.07 -3.28 4.55
CA GLY A 37 5.20 -3.74 5.92
C GLY A 37 6.15 -4.93 6.02
N ARG A 38 7.01 -4.94 7.05
CA ARG A 38 8.04 -5.98 7.22
C ARG A 38 7.48 -7.41 7.28
N ALA A 39 6.27 -7.58 7.82
CA ALA A 39 5.60 -8.86 8.01
C ALA A 39 4.56 -9.19 6.92
N THR A 40 4.50 -8.42 5.83
CA THR A 40 3.63 -8.72 4.69
C THR A 40 4.06 -9.99 3.97
N GLN A 41 3.07 -10.75 3.50
CA GLN A 41 3.32 -11.98 2.74
C GLN A 41 3.86 -11.64 1.35
N LEU A 42 4.68 -12.54 0.79
CA LEU A 42 5.33 -12.31 -0.51
C LEU A 42 4.34 -11.91 -1.62
N LYS A 43 3.15 -12.52 -1.61
CA LYS A 43 2.07 -12.27 -2.58
C LYS A 43 1.55 -10.83 -2.52
N GLU A 44 1.39 -10.25 -1.33
CA GLU A 44 0.94 -8.87 -1.14
C GLU A 44 1.99 -7.86 -1.58
N ARG A 45 3.28 -8.20 -1.42
CA ARG A 45 4.39 -7.37 -1.90
C ARG A 45 4.33 -7.24 -3.42
N THR A 46 4.26 -8.36 -4.13
CA THR A 46 4.18 -8.36 -5.60
C THR A 46 2.97 -7.56 -6.11
N LYS A 47 1.82 -7.68 -5.43
CA LYS A 47 0.63 -6.89 -5.79
C LYS A 47 0.87 -5.38 -5.66
N ALA A 48 1.45 -4.93 -4.53
CA ALA A 48 1.75 -3.52 -4.31
C ALA A 48 2.70 -2.93 -5.37
N TRP A 49 3.64 -3.73 -5.89
CA TRP A 49 4.52 -3.30 -6.98
C TRP A 49 3.83 -3.27 -8.34
N CYS A 50 2.95 -4.24 -8.63
CA CYS A 50 2.24 -4.30 -9.90
C CYS A 50 1.20 -3.18 -10.05
N GLU A 51 0.46 -2.84 -9.00
CA GLU A 51 -0.58 -1.79 -9.08
C GLU A 51 -0.02 -0.37 -9.27
N VAL A 52 1.26 -0.15 -8.97
CA VAL A 52 1.92 1.16 -9.15
C VAL A 52 2.54 1.30 -10.54
N ALA A 53 2.66 0.20 -11.28
CA ALA A 53 3.37 0.14 -12.56
C ALA A 53 2.47 0.39 -13.78
N GLU A 54 1.17 0.64 -13.58
CA GLU A 54 0.20 1.00 -14.63
C GLU A 54 -0.26 2.45 -14.48
#